data_AF-A0AA35WHP0-F1
#
_entry.id   AF-A0AA35WHP0-F1
#
_cell.length_a   1.000
_cell.length_b   1.000
_cell.length_c   1.000
_cell.angle_alpha   90.00
_cell.angle_beta   90.00
_cell.angle_gamma   90.00
#
_symmetry.space_group_name_H-M   'P 1'
#
loop_
_entity.id
_entity.type
_entity.pdbx_description
1 polymer ?
#
loop_
_entity_poly.entity_id
_entity_poly.type
_entity_poly.pdbx_seq_one_letter_code
_entity_poly.pdbx_strand_id
1 'polypeptide(L)'
;MTTIVFVRDRNHRGQEISGYIDYAHRLKTEDFGPYFSGRRKLLPRHSDLSFYNWDTNYSTSNSTANYQVIADSLSGLLFKNKRDRKMVCVDPKAPSPGDNTTCARLSSQRYIQITLFDHITRRKA
;
A
#
# COMPACT_ATOMS: atom_id res chain seq x y z
N MET A 1 10.77 -2.24 10.88
CA MET A 1 10.01 -2.81 9.76
C MET A 1 8.80 -1.92 9.51
N THR A 2 8.50 -1.64 8.25
CA THR A 2 7.27 -0.96 7.80
C THR A 2 6.70 -1.76 6.64
N THR A 3 5.37 -1.86 6.55
CA THR A 3 4.69 -2.66 5.52
C THR A 3 3.78 -1.77 4.69
N ILE A 4 3.87 -1.89 3.37
CA ILE A 4 2.88 -1.34 2.43
C ILE A 4 1.96 -2.48 2.03
N VAL A 5 0.65 -2.27 2.17
CA VAL A 5 -0.39 -3.23 1.79
C VAL A 5 -1.06 -2.73 0.52
N PHE A 6 -0.92 -3.48 -0.57
CA PHE A 6 -1.77 -3.29 -1.74
C PHE A 6 -3.09 -4.03 -1.52
N VAL A 7 -4.20 -3.35 -1.75
CA VAL A 7 -5.55 -3.95 -1.77
C VAL A 7 -6.23 -3.56 -3.07
N ARG A 8 -6.86 -4.53 -3.74
CA ARG A 8 -7.86 -4.33 -4.80
C ARG A 8 -9.15 -5.03 -4.38
N ASP A 9 -10.26 -4.31 -4.43
CA ASP A 9 -11.55 -4.82 -4.03
C ASP A 9 -12.70 -3.89 -4.46
N ARG A 10 -13.94 -4.23 -4.10
CA ARG A 10 -15.10 -3.36 -4.31
C ARG A 10 -15.46 -2.57 -3.05
N ASN A 11 -15.78 -1.29 -3.23
CA ASN A 11 -16.32 -0.45 -2.17
C ASN A 11 -17.81 -0.75 -1.89
N HIS A 12 -18.42 -0.05 -0.93
CA HIS A 12 -19.84 -0.23 -0.57
C HIS A 12 -20.84 0.07 -1.69
N ARG A 13 -20.42 0.81 -2.73
CA ARG A 13 -21.22 1.10 -3.93
C ARG A 13 -21.01 0.06 -5.04
N GLY A 14 -20.25 -1.00 -4.78
CA GLY A 14 -19.88 -2.02 -5.76
C GLY A 14 -18.78 -1.59 -6.73
N GLN A 15 -18.21 -0.39 -6.56
CA GLN A 15 -17.18 0.14 -7.46
C GLN A 15 -15.83 -0.48 -7.17
N GLU A 16 -15.10 -0.80 -8.22
CA GLU A 16 -13.80 -1.40 -8.07
C GLU A 16 -12.73 -0.35 -7.75
N ILE A 17 -11.99 -0.58 -6.67
CA ILE A 17 -10.96 0.31 -6.16
C ILE A 17 -9.69 -0.46 -5.87
N SER A 18 -8.55 0.20 -6.01
CA SER A 18 -7.26 -0.31 -5.57
C SER A 18 -6.40 0.78 -4.95
N GLY A 19 -5.37 0.38 -4.21
CA GLY A 19 -4.44 1.35 -3.64
C GLY A 19 -3.40 0.72 -2.74
N TYR A 20 -2.37 1.50 -2.46
CA TYR A 20 -1.29 1.13 -1.56
C TYR A 20 -1.48 1.85 -0.22
N ILE A 21 -1.45 1.09 0.87
CA ILE A 21 -1.72 1.55 2.22
C ILE A 21 -0.43 1.47 3.02
N ASP A 22 0.03 2.57 3.61
CA ASP A 22 1.06 2.53 4.65
C ASP A 22 0.43 1.98 5.94
N TYR A 23 0.66 0.69 6.20
CA TYR A 23 0.02 -0.02 7.30
C TYR A 23 0.41 0.57 8.65
N ALA A 24 1.69 0.92 8.83
CA ALA A 24 2.18 1.51 10.06
C ALA A 24 1.59 2.91 10.31
N HIS A 25 1.37 3.70 9.26
CA HIS A 25 0.68 4.98 9.37
C HIS A 25 -0.80 4.81 9.74
N ARG A 26 -1.51 3.88 9.08
CA ARG A 26 -2.93 3.63 9.38
C ARG A 26 -3.12 3.12 10.81
N LEU A 27 -2.28 2.19 11.26
CA LEU A 27 -2.32 1.68 12.64
C LEU A 27 -2.18 2.77 13.70
N LYS A 28 -1.45 3.85 13.40
CA LYS A 28 -1.25 4.97 14.34
C LYS A 28 -2.38 6.00 14.32
N THR A 29 -3.10 6.10 13.21
CA THR A 29 -4.05 7.20 12.95
C THR A 29 -5.51 6.75 13.00
N GLU A 30 -5.77 5.46 13.21
CA GLU A 30 -7.12 4.89 13.27
C GLU A 30 -7.20 3.70 14.23
N ASP A 31 -8.41 3.48 14.79
CA ASP A 31 -8.74 2.26 15.52
C ASP A 31 -8.86 1.04 14.58
N PHE A 32 -8.01 0.05 14.80
CA PHE A 32 -7.98 -1.20 14.02
C PHE A 32 -8.85 -2.32 14.59
N GLY A 33 -9.48 -2.14 15.76
CA GLY A 33 -10.38 -3.11 16.36
C GLY A 33 -11.45 -3.64 15.40
N PRO A 34 -12.13 -2.79 14.60
CA PRO A 34 -13.11 -3.23 13.60
C PRO A 34 -12.52 -4.08 12.47
N TYR A 35 -11.25 -3.87 12.09
CA TYR A 35 -10.60 -4.67 11.07
C TYR A 35 -10.20 -6.04 11.61
N PHE A 36 -9.60 -6.08 12.81
CA PHE A 36 -9.18 -7.31 13.46
C PHE A 36 -10.36 -8.20 13.86
N SER A 37 -11.47 -7.62 14.32
CA SER A 37 -12.71 -8.35 14.58
C SER A 37 -13.47 -8.77 13.32
N GLY A 38 -13.00 -8.38 12.14
CA GLY A 38 -13.64 -8.68 10.87
C GLY A 38 -14.91 -7.88 10.57
N ARG A 39 -15.33 -6.96 11.45
CA ARG A 39 -16.52 -6.09 11.25
C ARG A 39 -16.36 -5.12 10.08
N ARG A 40 -15.12 -4.76 9.72
CA ARG A 40 -14.80 -3.91 8.56
C ARG A 40 -13.73 -4.55 7.70
N LYS A 41 -13.79 -4.29 6.38
CA LYS A 41 -12.72 -4.61 5.44
C LYS A 41 -11.74 -3.44 5.37
N LEU A 42 -10.44 -3.72 5.45
CA LEU A 42 -9.40 -2.74 5.15
C LEU A 42 -9.42 -2.44 3.65
N LEU A 43 -10.01 -1.31 3.27
CA LEU A 43 -10.10 -0.84 1.89
C LEU A 43 -9.24 0.43 1.69
N PRO A 44 -8.67 0.65 0.49
CA PRO A 44 -7.95 1.87 0.17
C PRO A 44 -8.82 3.12 0.30
N ARG A 45 -8.21 4.23 0.73
CA ARG A 45 -8.84 5.55 0.87
C ARG A 45 -8.05 6.60 0.09
N HIS A 46 -8.71 7.71 -0.23
CA HIS A 46 -8.07 8.84 -0.95
C HIS A 46 -6.88 9.46 -0.19
N SER A 47 -6.70 9.15 1.09
CA SER A 47 -5.59 9.63 1.92
C SER A 47 -4.41 8.65 2.01
N ASP A 48 -4.54 7.45 1.45
CA ASP A 48 -3.48 6.43 1.48
C ASP A 48 -2.36 6.76 0.47
N LEU A 49 -1.29 5.95 0.47
CA LEU A 49 -0.12 6.17 -0.39
C LEU A 49 -0.51 6.24 -1.87
N SER A 50 -1.49 5.42 -2.26
CA SER A 50 -2.26 5.68 -3.46
C SER A 50 -3.69 5.18 -3.32
N PHE A 51 -4.55 5.74 -4.15
CA PHE A 51 -5.89 5.25 -4.39
C PHE A 51 -6.21 5.38 -5.86
N TYR A 52 -6.93 4.41 -6.40
CA TYR A 52 -7.44 4.40 -7.75
C TYR A 52 -8.85 3.81 -7.76
N ASN A 53 -9.78 4.49 -8.43
CA ASN A 53 -11.11 3.98 -8.72
C ASN A 53 -11.15 3.59 -10.21
N TRP A 54 -11.36 2.30 -10.48
CA TRP A 54 -11.32 1.75 -11.83
C TRP A 54 -12.52 2.17 -12.68
N ASP A 55 -13.65 2.47 -12.05
CA ASP A 55 -14.86 2.89 -12.78
C ASP A 55 -14.79 4.36 -13.20
N THR A 56 -14.20 5.21 -12.36
CA THR A 56 -14.14 6.67 -12.61
C THR A 56 -12.78 7.13 -13.12
N ASN A 57 -11.78 6.26 -13.14
CA ASN A 57 -10.37 6.60 -13.38
C ASN A 57 -9.79 7.64 -12.40
N TYR A 58 -10.49 7.92 -11.29
CA TYR A 58 -10.03 8.88 -10.29
C TYR A 58 -8.87 8.30 -9.49
N SER A 59 -7.79 9.07 -9.34
CA SER A 59 -6.60 8.63 -8.62
C SER A 59 -6.08 9.70 -7.66
N THR A 60 -5.47 9.26 -6.56
CA THR A 60 -4.75 10.12 -5.62
C THR A 60 -3.46 9.46 -5.17
N SER A 61 -2.51 10.26 -4.68
CA SER A 61 -1.22 9.79 -4.17
C SER A 61 -0.78 10.71 -3.04
N ASN A 62 -0.49 10.14 -1.87
CA ASN A 62 -0.23 10.93 -0.67
C ASN A 62 0.99 10.38 0.07
N SER A 63 2.00 11.23 0.29
CA SER A 63 3.14 10.84 1.13
C SER A 63 2.73 10.79 2.60
N THR A 64 3.21 9.78 3.34
CA THR A 64 2.96 9.62 4.78
C THR A 64 4.22 10.00 5.58
N ALA A 65 4.18 9.81 6.90
CA ALA A 65 5.37 9.94 7.73
C ALA A 65 6.48 8.92 7.39
N ASN A 66 6.14 7.74 6.86
CA ASN A 66 7.12 6.68 6.59
C ASN A 66 7.59 6.65 5.13
N TYR A 67 6.75 7.05 4.17
CA TYR A 67 7.05 6.96 2.75
C TYR A 67 6.80 8.27 2.01
N GLN A 68 7.67 8.56 1.07
CA GLN A 68 7.43 9.56 0.03
C GLN A 68 6.95 8.83 -1.24
N VAL A 69 5.85 9.29 -1.82
CA VAL A 69 5.36 8.78 -3.09
C VAL A 69 6.12 9.45 -4.22
N ILE A 70 6.67 8.65 -5.13
CA ILE A 70 7.33 9.10 -6.35
C ILE A 70 6.53 8.51 -7.51
N ALA A 71 5.74 9.36 -8.17
CA ALA A 71 5.03 9.02 -9.38
C ALA A 71 5.78 9.65 -10.55
N ASP A 72 6.32 8.80 -11.43
CA ASP A 72 7.07 9.21 -12.61
C ASP A 72 6.50 8.51 -13.85
N SER A 73 6.47 9.20 -14.99
CA SER A 73 5.84 8.67 -16.21
C SER A 73 6.61 7.48 -16.79
N LEU A 74 7.92 7.39 -16.54
CA LEU A 74 8.76 6.28 -17.02
C LEU A 74 8.80 5.13 -16.01
N SER A 75 8.90 5.46 -14.73
CA SER A 75 9.13 4.48 -13.65
C SER A 75 7.83 3.95 -13.02
N GLY A 76 6.69 4.54 -13.35
CA GLY A 76 5.41 4.26 -12.71
C GLY A 76 5.38 4.77 -11.27
N LEU A 77 4.75 3.99 -10.40
CA LEU A 77 4.58 4.32 -8.98
C LEU A 77 5.69 3.68 -8.15
N LEU A 78 6.41 4.50 -7.38
CA LEU A 78 7.45 4.07 -6.46
C LEU A 78 7.24 4.69 -5.08
N PHE A 79 7.69 4.00 -4.04
CA PHE A 79 7.66 4.52 -2.67
C PHE A 79 9.06 4.58 -2.08
N LYS A 80 9.51 5.77 -1.72
CA LYS A 80 10.79 5.97 -1.05
C LYS A 80 10.60 5.91 0.46
N ASN A 81 11.24 4.97 1.13
CA ASN A 81 11.23 4.94 2.59
C ASN A 81 11.97 6.18 3.13
N LYS A 82 11.31 6.97 4.00
CA LYS A 82 11.88 8.22 4.49
C LYS A 82 13.05 8.03 5.47
N ARG A 83 13.16 6.85 6.09
CA ARG A 83 14.19 6.56 7.09
C ARG A 83 15.53 6.20 6.48
N ASP A 84 15.56 5.25 5.53
CA ASP A 84 16.79 4.78 4.90
C ASP A 84 16.96 5.23 3.45
N ARG A 85 15.98 5.97 2.92
CA ARG A 85 15.94 6.53 1.55
C ARG A 85 15.89 5.48 0.44
N LYS A 86 15.69 4.20 0.77
CA LYS A 86 15.59 3.13 -0.23
C LYS A 86 14.23 3.12 -0.92
N MET A 87 14.24 2.66 -2.17
CA MET A 87 13.07 2.60 -3.03
C MET A 87 12.36 1.25 -2.88
N VAL A 88 11.03 1.31 -2.80
CA VAL A 88 10.12 0.18 -2.94
C VAL A 88 9.45 0.29 -4.31
N CYS A 89 9.77 -0.65 -5.19
CA CYS A 89 9.13 -0.82 -6.49
C CYS A 89 7.90 -1.70 -6.36
N VAL A 90 6.76 -1.22 -6.86
CA VAL A 90 5.48 -1.94 -6.80
C VAL A 90 4.98 -2.40 -8.17
N ASP A 91 5.80 -2.26 -9.22
CA ASP A 91 5.50 -2.83 -10.52
C ASP A 91 5.45 -4.37 -10.42
N PRO A 92 4.31 -5.02 -10.70
CA PRO A 92 4.21 -6.47 -10.63
C PRO A 92 5.10 -7.21 -11.65
N LYS A 93 5.60 -6.51 -12.69
CA LYS A 93 6.51 -7.04 -13.72
C LYS A 93 7.98 -6.84 -13.38
N ALA A 94 8.30 -6.01 -12.39
CA ALA A 94 9.68 -5.80 -11.97
C ALA A 94 10.27 -7.10 -11.38
N PRO A 95 11.57 -7.37 -11.59
CA PRO A 95 12.22 -8.59 -11.08
C PRO A 95 12.35 -8.59 -9.55
N SER A 96 12.32 -7.42 -8.90
CA SER A 96 12.46 -7.26 -7.46
C SER A 96 11.68 -6.02 -6.97
N PRO A 97 11.10 -6.06 -5.76
CA PRO A 97 10.47 -4.87 -5.14
C PRO A 97 11.49 -3.86 -4.62
N GLY A 98 12.79 -4.11 -4.79
CA GLY A 98 13.87 -3.24 -4.32
C GLY A 98 14.54 -3.76 -3.05
N ASP A 99 15.64 -3.11 -2.70
CA ASP A 99 16.44 -3.44 -1.53
C ASP A 99 15.65 -3.47 -0.22
N ASN A 100 16.02 -4.38 0.67
CA ASN A 100 15.42 -4.54 2.00
C ASN A 100 13.90 -4.77 1.98
N THR A 101 13.34 -5.13 0.82
CA THR A 101 11.90 -5.26 0.62
C THR A 101 11.59 -6.66 0.12
N THR A 102 10.60 -7.30 0.71
CA THR A 102 10.00 -8.54 0.19
C THR A 102 8.60 -8.26 -0.32
N CYS A 103 8.18 -8.99 -1.35
CA CYS A 103 6.85 -8.87 -1.95
C CYS A 103 6.13 -10.21 -1.83
N ALA A 104 5.03 -10.26 -1.07
CA ALA A 104 4.22 -11.44 -0.88
C ALA A 104 2.80 -11.23 -1.41
N ARG A 105 2.41 -11.99 -2.43
CA ARG A 105 1.05 -12.01 -2.95
C ARG A 105 0.23 -13.01 -2.15
N LEU A 106 -0.85 -12.56 -1.53
CA LEU A 106 -1.67 -13.40 -0.66
C LEU A 106 -2.97 -13.80 -1.37
N SER A 107 -3.33 -15.08 -1.26
CA SER A 107 -4.66 -15.55 -1.64
C SER A 107 -5.66 -15.21 -0.53
N SER A 108 -6.82 -14.71 -0.90
CA SER A 108 -7.89 -14.36 0.03
C SER A 108 -9.24 -14.55 -0.63
N GLN A 109 -10.19 -15.16 0.08
CA GLN A 109 -11.60 -15.17 -0.35
C GLN A 109 -12.28 -13.83 -0.06
N ARG A 110 -11.68 -13.00 0.80
CA ARG A 110 -12.28 -11.74 1.26
C ARG A 110 -11.97 -10.57 0.35
N TYR A 111 -10.89 -10.63 -0.42
CA TYR A 111 -10.39 -9.53 -1.26
C TYR A 111 -10.07 -10.05 -2.66
N ILE A 112 -10.27 -9.23 -3.68
CA ILE A 112 -9.91 -9.58 -5.07
C ILE A 112 -8.39 -9.75 -5.19
N GLN A 113 -7.62 -8.85 -4.57
CA GLN A 113 -6.16 -8.95 -4.57
C GLN A 113 -5.57 -8.33 -3.30
N ILE A 114 -4.57 -9.00 -2.72
CA ILE A 114 -3.73 -8.47 -1.65
C ILE A 114 -2.26 -8.75 -1.97
N THR A 115 -1.42 -7.73 -1.83
CA THR A 115 0.04 -7.87 -1.87
C THR A 115 0.66 -7.13 -0.71
N LEU A 116 1.60 -7.75 0.00
CA LEU A 116 2.37 -7.14 1.06
C LEU A 116 3.77 -6.80 0.57
N PHE A 117 4.21 -5.56 0.82
CA PHE A 117 5.58 -5.12 0.62
C PHE A 117 6.19 -4.82 1.99
N ASP A 118 6.94 -5.78 2.51
CA ASP A 118 7.55 -5.70 3.83
C ASP A 118 8.95 -5.12 3.71
N HIS A 119 9.17 -3.95 4.32
CA HIS A 119 10.42 -3.21 4.23
C HIS A 119 11.15 -3.18 5.58
N ILE A 120 12.38 -3.69 5.60
CA ILE A 120 13.21 -3.83 6.79
C ILE A 120 14.23 -2.71 6.87
N THR A 121 13.99 -1.73 7.74
CA THR A 121 14.99 -0.74 8.12
C THR A 121 15.83 -1.27 9.28
N ARG A 122 17.15 -1.42 9.08
CA ARG A 122 18.08 -1.70 10.19
C ARG A 122 18.08 -0.50 11.14
N ARG A 123 18.07 -0.75 12.45
CA ARG A 123 18.45 0.28 13.42
C ARG A 123 19.97 0.48 13.26
N LYS A 124 20.44 1.73 13.23
CA LYS A 124 21.83 1.97 13.64
C LYS A 124 21.92 1.47 15.08
N ALA A 125 22.88 0.58 15.34
CA ALA A 125 23.27 0.24 16.70
C ALA A 125 23.77 1.50 17.41
#